data_AF-A0AAU3TU68-F1
#
_entry.id   AF-A0AAU3TU68-F1
#
_cell.length_a   1.000
_cell.length_b   1.000
_cell.length_c   1.000
_cell.angle_alpha   90.00
_cell.angle_beta   90.00
_cell.angle_gamma   90.00
#
_symmetry.space_group_name_H-M   'P 1'
#
loop_
_entity.id
_entity.type
_entity.pdbx_description
1 polymer ?
#
loop_
_entity_poly.entity_id
_entity_poly.type
_entity_poly.pdbx_seq_one_letter_code
_entity_poly.pdbx_strand_id
1 'polypeptide(L)'
;MSTTARQPLRLPASAIPDGCPAWDSAQARRWTRELPPRWVPMRVRRRNLVAVICFAPLGGGALAAAGVPALVAALLGLQVVWLLVRPEAVRVTAALQAVVVVWLSPGPSWVVEPGALVMAVAFACAAHLRLRARLRQRAAAPAATGGVTAVLPDAGRPHQRGKVAVRLGPVALAAGAALVALAPRFDAVDDRSAGVAAGLSLAGLGLTALLSGALVRRRAAALRREPAAVLRVLVREGAYGVTEVFATEDVGALRPLFTVTVTDWDAGGDWEGEDGEPGPMRDAVLYGAPYDGAEVLIVSAAQEPGGAPVAGRPVGPVRPLTDGYVRRGLAEEKYEAKRDALYEERGRVAAEVVAGDPYAIAGKGVRRWRAGWPDWLSAAGAVVWAGHFFWGESPFWRYGCGGAVGIVVALLLPRWVAWRITADSEGLWFNGLRRAGHIAWDDLRVVECKGIELKVDSRRIPFDEWSVLGFRWPWLERKAGLVHPYERTAAEIAAMWREPEYRPLVEAGERERGRLLWPLGVVAAVAWAAGLILLP
;
A
#
# COMPACT_ATOMS: atom_id res chain seq x y z
N MET A 1 10.08 -23.44 12.75
CA MET A 1 10.09 -23.35 11.27
C MET A 1 10.56 -24.68 10.69
N SER A 2 9.71 -25.37 9.94
CA SER A 2 10.11 -26.58 9.21
C SER A 2 10.90 -26.17 7.97
N THR A 3 12.22 -26.34 8.00
CA THR A 3 13.15 -26.23 6.86
C THR A 3 13.04 -27.43 5.91
N THR A 4 11.87 -28.07 5.84
CA THR A 4 11.63 -29.07 4.82
C THR A 4 11.42 -28.30 3.53
N ALA A 5 12.46 -28.18 2.71
CA ALA A 5 12.38 -27.67 1.35
C ALA A 5 11.35 -28.52 0.59
N ARG A 6 10.07 -28.12 0.66
CA ARG A 6 9.01 -28.76 -0.09
C ARG A 6 9.41 -28.63 -1.55
N GLN A 7 9.58 -29.79 -2.20
CA GLN A 7 9.89 -29.82 -3.62
C GLN A 7 8.87 -28.95 -4.37
N PRO A 8 9.32 -28.14 -5.33
CA PRO A 8 8.41 -27.34 -6.13
C PRO A 8 7.33 -28.22 -6.78
N LEU A 9 6.08 -27.76 -6.75
CA LEU A 9 4.99 -28.42 -7.46
C LEU A 9 5.30 -28.39 -8.96
N ARG A 10 5.32 -29.56 -9.58
CA ARG A 10 5.78 -29.73 -10.96
C ARG A 10 4.69 -29.33 -11.96
N LEU A 11 5.11 -28.60 -12.99
CA LEU A 11 4.27 -28.30 -14.13
C LEU A 11 4.21 -29.55 -15.03
N PRO A 12 3.02 -29.98 -15.50
CA PRO A 12 2.90 -31.05 -16.48
C PRO A 12 3.73 -30.77 -17.74
N ALA A 13 4.40 -31.79 -18.28
CA ALA A 13 5.25 -31.64 -19.46
C ALA A 13 4.48 -31.09 -20.68
N SER A 14 3.19 -31.42 -20.81
CA SER A 14 2.30 -30.90 -21.86
C SER A 14 2.09 -29.38 -21.81
N ALA A 15 2.36 -28.74 -20.69
CA ALA A 15 2.26 -27.29 -20.53
C ALA A 15 3.61 -26.57 -20.69
N ILE A 16 4.70 -27.31 -20.89
CA ILE A 16 6.04 -26.76 -21.14
C ILE A 16 6.27 -26.75 -22.66
N PRO A 17 6.45 -25.58 -23.28
CA PRO A 17 6.80 -25.52 -24.70
C PRO A 17 8.11 -26.25 -25.00
N ASP A 18 8.19 -26.88 -26.16
CA ASP A 18 9.38 -27.63 -26.58
C ASP A 18 10.62 -26.75 -26.58
N GLY A 19 11.71 -27.27 -26.00
CA GLY A 19 12.99 -26.56 -25.91
C GLY A 19 12.99 -25.38 -24.93
N CYS A 20 11.94 -25.16 -24.12
CA CYS A 20 11.88 -24.06 -23.17
C CYS A 20 13.06 -24.13 -22.17
N PRO A 21 14.01 -23.17 -22.20
CA PRO A 21 15.18 -23.24 -21.35
C PRO A 21 14.83 -22.88 -19.90
N ALA A 22 15.53 -23.53 -18.99
CA ALA A 22 15.49 -23.19 -17.57
C ALA A 22 16.20 -21.86 -17.33
N TRP A 23 15.54 -20.92 -16.65
CA TRP A 23 16.20 -19.70 -16.24
C TRP A 23 17.13 -20.01 -15.07
N ASP A 24 18.40 -20.22 -15.39
CA ASP A 24 19.44 -20.57 -14.42
C ASP A 24 19.93 -19.35 -13.61
N SER A 25 20.64 -19.61 -12.52
CA SER A 25 21.15 -18.56 -11.63
C SER A 25 22.17 -17.63 -12.30
N ALA A 26 22.91 -18.09 -13.31
CA ALA A 26 23.92 -17.29 -14.00
C ALA A 26 23.29 -16.29 -14.98
N GLN A 27 22.27 -16.70 -15.72
CA GLN A 27 21.42 -15.85 -16.55
C GLN A 27 20.66 -14.84 -15.68
N ALA A 28 20.09 -15.31 -14.57
CA ALA A 28 19.42 -14.43 -13.61
C ALA A 28 20.37 -13.34 -13.07
N ARG A 29 21.60 -13.71 -12.69
CA ARG A 29 22.65 -12.75 -12.28
C ARG A 29 23.03 -11.77 -13.39
N ARG A 30 23.13 -12.22 -14.64
CA ARG A 30 23.40 -11.34 -15.79
C ARG A 30 22.27 -10.33 -15.96
N TRP A 31 21.01 -10.78 -15.87
CA TRP A 31 19.85 -9.92 -15.97
C TRP A 31 19.73 -8.90 -14.80
N THR A 32 20.03 -9.31 -13.56
CA THR A 32 19.98 -8.40 -12.40
C THR A 32 21.12 -7.38 -12.38
N ARG A 33 22.28 -7.68 -12.98
CA ARG A 33 23.38 -6.71 -13.16
C ARG A 33 22.98 -5.52 -14.03
N GLU A 34 21.99 -5.69 -14.91
CA GLU A 34 21.48 -4.62 -15.78
C GLU A 34 20.47 -3.69 -15.10
N LEU A 35 20.18 -3.90 -13.81
CA LEU A 35 19.33 -3.00 -13.03
C LEU A 35 19.97 -1.61 -12.86
N PRO A 36 19.16 -0.54 -12.85
CA PRO A 36 19.68 0.78 -12.58
C PRO A 36 20.19 0.90 -11.13
N PRO A 37 21.01 1.92 -10.84
CA PRO A 37 21.55 2.16 -9.50
C PRO A 37 20.47 2.23 -8.41
N ARG A 38 20.85 1.87 -7.17
CA ARG A 38 19.91 1.74 -6.03
C ARG A 38 19.15 3.02 -5.66
N TRP A 39 19.66 4.19 -6.03
CA TRP A 39 19.02 5.48 -5.77
C TRP A 39 17.94 5.81 -6.81
N VAL A 40 17.90 5.12 -7.95
CA VAL A 40 16.87 5.30 -8.98
C VAL A 40 15.59 4.59 -8.52
N PRO A 41 14.47 5.30 -8.33
CA PRO A 41 13.26 4.71 -7.80
C PRO A 41 12.59 3.80 -8.85
N MET A 42 12.69 2.49 -8.66
CA MET A 42 12.03 1.49 -9.52
C MET A 42 10.73 0.97 -8.94
N ARG A 43 10.71 0.76 -7.63
CA ARG A 43 9.59 0.18 -6.89
C ARG A 43 9.23 1.09 -5.73
N VAL A 44 7.96 1.47 -5.71
CA VAL A 44 7.33 2.18 -4.58
C VAL A 44 6.16 1.31 -4.14
N ARG A 45 6.00 1.11 -2.82
CA ARG A 45 4.85 0.38 -2.26
C ARG A 45 3.56 1.01 -2.79
N ARG A 46 2.55 0.21 -3.13
CA ARG A 46 1.29 0.72 -3.74
C ARG A 46 0.67 1.84 -2.92
N ARG A 47 0.64 1.71 -1.59
CA ARG A 47 0.18 2.75 -0.66
C ARG A 47 0.95 4.07 -0.83
N ASN A 48 2.27 4.01 -0.91
CA ASN A 48 3.11 5.19 -1.09
C ASN A 48 2.91 5.81 -2.48
N LEU A 49 2.70 4.99 -3.52
CA LEU A 49 2.39 5.50 -4.85
C LEU A 49 1.05 6.22 -4.87
N VAL A 50 0.01 5.63 -4.25
CA VAL A 50 -1.30 6.27 -4.09
C VAL A 50 -1.17 7.58 -3.33
N ALA A 51 -0.44 7.58 -2.20
CA ALA A 51 -0.17 8.79 -1.44
C ALA A 51 0.51 9.86 -2.30
N VAL A 52 1.58 9.53 -3.02
CA VAL A 52 2.28 10.48 -3.92
C VAL A 52 1.34 11.02 -5.00
N ILE A 53 0.47 10.19 -5.58
CA ILE A 53 -0.53 10.65 -6.57
C ILE A 53 -1.55 11.61 -5.92
N CYS A 54 -2.04 11.30 -4.72
CA CYS A 54 -2.99 12.14 -3.99
C CYS A 54 -2.37 13.46 -3.52
N PHE A 55 -1.10 13.44 -3.11
CA PHE A 55 -0.40 14.62 -2.61
C PHE A 55 0.22 15.48 -3.72
N ALA A 56 0.38 14.98 -4.95
CA ALA A 56 0.95 15.78 -6.03
C ALA A 56 0.17 17.08 -6.33
N PRO A 57 -1.18 17.08 -6.44
CA PRO A 57 -1.94 18.33 -6.60
C PRO A 57 -1.84 19.26 -5.39
N LEU A 58 -1.80 18.70 -4.18
CA LEU A 58 -1.68 19.46 -2.93
C LEU A 58 -0.30 20.15 -2.85
N GLY A 59 0.78 19.43 -3.17
CA GLY A 59 2.12 19.98 -3.24
C GLY A 59 2.27 21.03 -4.33
N GLY A 60 1.68 20.81 -5.51
CA GLY A 60 1.61 21.82 -6.57
C GLY A 60 0.87 23.08 -6.15
N GLY A 61 -0.29 22.95 -5.50
CA GLY A 61 -1.04 24.07 -4.95
C GLY A 61 -0.26 24.84 -3.87
N ALA A 62 0.40 24.14 -2.95
CA ALA A 62 1.20 24.75 -1.89
C ALA A 62 2.43 25.51 -2.45
N LEU A 63 3.12 24.94 -3.45
CA LEU A 63 4.21 25.63 -4.13
C LEU A 63 3.72 26.89 -4.84
N ALA A 64 2.54 26.85 -5.48
CA ALA A 64 1.97 28.02 -6.15
C ALA A 64 1.53 29.12 -5.17
N ALA A 65 0.97 28.75 -4.02
CA ALA A 65 0.68 29.67 -2.92
C ALA A 65 1.97 30.30 -2.35
N ALA A 66 3.10 29.59 -2.43
CA ALA A 66 4.42 30.12 -2.06
C ALA A 66 5.08 30.97 -3.17
N GLY A 67 4.33 31.36 -4.20
CA GLY A 67 4.79 32.25 -5.28
C GLY A 67 5.44 31.55 -6.48
N VAL A 68 5.48 30.21 -6.52
CA VAL A 68 5.96 29.49 -7.71
C VAL A 68 4.93 29.60 -8.84
N PRO A 69 5.30 29.90 -10.10
CA PRO A 69 4.34 29.93 -11.20
C PRO A 69 3.52 28.63 -11.28
N ALA A 70 2.19 28.74 -11.37
CA ALA A 70 1.29 27.61 -11.21
C ALA A 70 1.61 26.41 -12.13
N LEU A 71 2.05 26.69 -13.37
CA LEU A 71 2.49 25.66 -14.32
C LEU A 71 3.77 24.95 -13.87
N VAL A 72 4.76 25.68 -13.35
CA VAL A 72 6.01 25.11 -12.80
C VAL A 72 5.69 24.24 -11.59
N ALA A 73 4.86 24.74 -10.68
CA ALA A 73 4.45 24.05 -9.48
C ALA A 73 3.72 22.72 -9.80
N ALA A 74 2.79 22.75 -10.75
CA ALA A 74 2.08 21.57 -11.22
C ALA A 74 3.02 20.54 -11.87
N LEU A 75 3.95 20.99 -12.73
CA LEU A 75 4.94 20.13 -13.36
C LEU A 75 5.83 19.45 -12.32
N LEU A 76 6.31 20.17 -11.30
CA LEU A 76 7.14 19.60 -10.24
C LEU A 76 6.44 18.44 -9.50
N GLY A 77 5.18 18.61 -9.13
CA GLY A 77 4.38 17.55 -8.52
C GLY A 77 4.20 16.35 -9.47
N LEU A 78 3.93 16.60 -10.74
CA LEU A 78 3.76 15.58 -11.77
C LEU A 78 5.05 14.83 -12.10
N GLN A 79 6.22 15.47 -12.08
CA GLN A 79 7.50 14.81 -12.35
C GLN A 79 7.78 13.66 -11.38
N VAL A 80 7.44 13.83 -10.10
CA VAL A 80 7.60 12.78 -9.10
C VAL A 80 6.76 11.57 -9.49
N VAL A 81 5.49 11.79 -9.85
CA VAL A 81 4.57 10.73 -10.26
C VAL A 81 5.05 10.06 -11.56
N TRP A 82 5.47 10.85 -12.56
CA TRP A 82 5.97 10.35 -13.82
C TRP A 82 7.26 9.57 -13.66
N LEU A 83 8.20 9.99 -12.81
CA LEU A 83 9.41 9.22 -12.57
C LEU A 83 9.10 7.81 -12.07
N LEU A 84 8.09 7.69 -11.21
CA LEU A 84 7.67 6.42 -10.62
C LEU A 84 6.88 5.54 -11.60
N VAL A 85 5.96 6.14 -12.35
CA VAL A 85 4.98 5.39 -13.19
C VAL A 85 5.37 5.36 -14.66
N ARG A 86 5.93 6.45 -15.20
CA ARG A 86 6.19 6.73 -16.63
C ARG A 86 7.49 7.52 -16.85
N PRO A 87 8.67 6.94 -16.61
CA PRO A 87 9.95 7.63 -16.84
C PRO A 87 10.13 8.06 -18.31
N GLU A 88 9.41 7.45 -19.26
CA GLU A 88 9.34 7.88 -20.66
C GLU A 88 8.87 9.34 -20.79
N ALA A 89 7.86 9.75 -20.01
CA ALA A 89 7.31 11.10 -20.05
C ALA A 89 8.31 12.12 -19.49
N VAL A 90 9.00 11.75 -18.41
CA VAL A 90 9.97 12.61 -17.70
C VAL A 90 11.03 13.19 -18.63
N ARG A 91 11.51 12.43 -19.64
CA ARG A 91 12.51 12.95 -20.59
C ARG A 91 12.03 14.18 -21.34
N VAL A 92 10.77 14.16 -21.78
CA VAL A 92 10.17 15.27 -22.53
C VAL A 92 9.74 16.37 -21.57
N THR A 93 9.10 16.00 -20.46
CA THR A 93 8.52 16.96 -19.53
C THR A 93 9.58 17.68 -18.70
N ALA A 94 10.74 17.07 -18.43
CA ALA A 94 11.84 17.75 -17.74
C ALA A 94 12.47 18.85 -18.61
N ALA A 95 12.62 18.60 -19.92
CA ALA A 95 13.05 19.63 -20.87
C ALA A 95 12.01 20.75 -20.96
N LEU A 96 10.72 20.38 -21.07
CA LEU A 96 9.62 21.35 -21.04
C LEU A 96 9.64 22.17 -19.74
N GLN A 97 9.86 21.55 -18.59
CA GLN A 97 9.95 22.23 -17.31
C GLN A 97 11.12 23.21 -17.28
N ALA A 98 12.30 22.84 -17.78
CA ALA A 98 13.44 23.75 -17.88
C ALA A 98 13.11 24.98 -18.74
N VAL A 99 12.45 24.77 -19.88
CA VAL A 99 11.99 25.87 -20.76
C VAL A 99 10.96 26.74 -20.03
N VAL A 100 9.93 26.14 -19.42
CA VAL A 100 8.89 26.86 -18.68
C VAL A 100 9.50 27.70 -17.55
N VAL A 101 10.44 27.14 -16.78
CA VAL A 101 11.12 27.86 -15.68
C VAL A 101 11.89 29.06 -16.21
N VAL A 102 12.61 28.94 -17.33
CA VAL A 102 13.40 30.03 -17.91
C VAL A 102 12.51 31.12 -18.55
N TRP A 103 11.40 30.74 -19.18
CA TRP A 103 10.59 31.66 -19.98
C TRP A 103 9.42 32.31 -19.22
N LEU A 104 8.86 31.63 -18.22
CA LEU A 104 7.62 32.06 -17.54
C LEU A 104 7.85 32.57 -16.12
N SER A 105 9.09 32.60 -15.62
CA SER A 105 9.38 33.16 -14.29
C SER A 105 9.43 34.69 -14.38
N PRO A 106 8.49 35.42 -13.75
CA PRO A 106 8.31 36.86 -13.93
C PRO A 106 9.35 37.72 -13.19
N GLY A 107 10.41 37.12 -12.64
CA GLY A 107 11.52 37.81 -12.01
C GLY A 107 12.52 36.81 -11.40
N PRO A 108 13.83 37.15 -11.36
CA PRO A 108 14.88 36.22 -10.97
C PRO A 108 14.74 35.82 -9.51
N SER A 109 14.22 34.62 -9.28
CA SER A 109 14.26 33.98 -7.97
C SER A 109 15.56 33.18 -7.85
N TRP A 110 16.48 33.64 -7.01
CA TRP A 110 17.78 32.98 -6.85
C TRP A 110 17.71 31.57 -6.24
N VAL A 111 16.54 31.15 -5.74
CA VAL A 111 16.29 29.82 -5.15
C VAL A 111 15.40 28.94 -6.03
N VAL A 112 14.25 29.45 -6.46
CA VAL A 112 13.20 28.61 -7.07
C VAL A 112 13.60 28.16 -8.47
N GLU A 113 14.10 29.06 -9.31
CA GLU A 113 14.56 28.73 -10.66
C GLU A 113 15.71 27.71 -10.68
N PRO A 114 16.84 27.94 -9.98
CA PRO A 114 17.93 26.96 -9.97
C PRO A 114 17.50 25.66 -9.30
N GLY A 115 16.69 25.72 -8.23
CA GLY A 115 16.14 24.53 -7.59
C GLY A 115 15.26 23.70 -8.53
N ALA A 116 14.34 24.34 -9.26
CA ALA A 116 13.47 23.67 -10.22
C ALA A 116 14.25 23.09 -11.41
N LEU A 117 15.31 23.77 -11.86
CA LEU A 117 16.19 23.27 -12.93
C LEU A 117 17.02 22.08 -12.45
N VAL A 118 17.62 22.15 -11.27
CA VAL A 118 18.37 21.04 -10.66
C VAL A 118 17.47 19.82 -10.50
N MET A 119 16.23 20.02 -10.02
CA MET A 119 15.24 18.95 -9.91
C MET A 119 14.86 18.37 -11.28
N ALA A 120 14.65 19.20 -12.30
CA ALA A 120 14.38 18.75 -13.66
C ALA A 120 15.52 17.88 -14.22
N VAL A 121 16.77 18.33 -14.05
CA VAL A 121 17.97 17.58 -14.46
C VAL A 121 18.07 16.26 -13.69
N ALA A 122 17.90 16.28 -12.37
CA ALA A 122 17.93 15.08 -11.54
C ALA A 122 16.88 14.06 -11.98
N PHE A 123 15.64 14.50 -12.25
CA PHE A 123 14.58 13.65 -12.77
C PHE A 123 14.88 13.11 -14.16
N ALA A 124 15.39 13.95 -15.08
CA ALA A 124 15.80 13.53 -16.42
C ALA A 124 16.90 12.47 -16.36
N CYS A 125 17.93 12.66 -15.52
CA CYS A 125 19.00 11.71 -15.28
C CYS A 125 18.47 10.39 -14.71
N ALA A 126 17.63 10.44 -13.68
CA ALA A 126 17.03 9.25 -13.07
C ALA A 126 16.17 8.46 -14.08
N ALA A 127 15.33 9.16 -14.85
CA ALA A 127 14.51 8.56 -15.90
C ALA A 127 15.37 7.95 -17.01
N HIS A 128 16.45 8.63 -17.41
CA HIS A 128 17.38 8.14 -18.42
C HIS A 128 18.08 6.86 -18.00
N LEU A 129 18.61 6.80 -16.78
CA LEU A 129 19.23 5.60 -16.23
C LEU A 129 18.23 4.44 -16.16
N ARG A 130 17.00 4.72 -15.70
CA ARG A 130 15.92 3.71 -15.65
C ARG A 130 15.58 3.17 -17.03
N LEU A 131 15.47 4.03 -18.04
CA LEU A 131 15.15 3.62 -19.41
C LEU A 131 16.31 2.88 -20.09
N ARG A 132 17.57 3.28 -19.84
CA ARG A 132 18.75 2.54 -20.31
C ARG A 132 18.79 1.14 -19.71
N ALA A 133 18.54 1.01 -18.41
CA ALA A 133 18.45 -0.29 -17.76
C ALA A 133 17.35 -1.17 -18.37
N ARG A 134 16.15 -0.62 -18.62
CA ARG A 134 15.07 -1.34 -19.31
C ARG A 134 15.50 -1.86 -20.69
N LEU A 135 16.22 -1.07 -21.47
CA LEU A 135 16.73 -1.48 -22.78
C LEU A 135 17.73 -2.63 -22.66
N ARG A 136 18.65 -2.56 -21.70
CA ARG A 136 19.64 -3.63 -21.47
C ARG A 136 18.98 -4.91 -20.97
N GLN A 137 18.03 -4.81 -20.04
CA GLN A 137 17.24 -5.95 -19.59
C GLN A 137 16.44 -6.59 -20.72
N ARG A 138 15.81 -5.77 -21.57
CA ARG A 138 15.08 -6.25 -22.75
C ARG A 138 16.01 -6.95 -23.74
N ALA A 139 17.24 -6.48 -23.91
CA ALA A 139 18.24 -7.11 -24.77
C ALA A 139 18.82 -8.40 -24.15
N ALA A 140 18.88 -8.51 -22.82
CA ALA A 140 19.34 -9.71 -22.12
C ALA A 140 18.30 -10.85 -22.13
N ALA A 141 17.00 -10.53 -22.25
CA ALA A 141 15.94 -11.52 -22.23
C ALA A 141 16.02 -12.56 -23.38
N PRO A 142 16.24 -12.17 -24.67
CA PRO A 142 16.46 -13.13 -25.74
C PRO A 142 17.61 -14.11 -25.47
N ALA A 143 18.70 -13.64 -24.89
CA ALA A 143 19.85 -14.47 -24.56
C ALA A 143 19.52 -15.53 -23.49
N ALA A 144 18.68 -15.19 -22.51
CA ALA A 144 18.20 -16.16 -21.52
C ALA A 144 17.26 -17.20 -22.15
N THR A 145 16.45 -16.78 -23.12
CA THR A 145 15.46 -17.66 -23.79
C THR A 145 16.08 -18.56 -24.85
N GLY A 146 17.37 -18.40 -25.19
CA GLY A 146 18.00 -19.14 -26.30
C GLY A 146 17.31 -18.92 -27.65
N GLY A 147 16.54 -17.83 -27.80
CA GLY A 147 15.71 -17.57 -28.99
C GLY A 147 14.41 -18.38 -29.06
N VAL A 148 14.09 -19.20 -28.06
CA VAL A 148 12.87 -20.01 -28.02
C VAL A 148 11.65 -19.12 -27.79
N THR A 149 10.68 -19.22 -28.68
CA THR A 149 9.41 -18.50 -28.61
C THR A 149 8.24 -19.47 -28.75
N ALA A 150 7.10 -19.15 -28.13
CA ALA A 150 5.90 -19.95 -28.21
C ALA A 150 4.65 -19.07 -28.32
N VAL A 151 3.59 -19.62 -28.88
CA VAL A 151 2.28 -18.96 -28.94
C VAL A 151 1.71 -18.86 -27.52
N LEU A 152 1.13 -17.70 -27.22
CA LEU A 152 0.56 -17.43 -25.91
C LEU A 152 -0.69 -18.31 -25.68
N PRO A 153 -0.78 -19.06 -24.57
CA PRO A 153 -2.01 -19.77 -24.24
C PRO A 153 -3.17 -18.77 -24.02
N ASP A 154 -4.37 -19.15 -24.47
CA ASP A 154 -5.60 -18.35 -24.38
C ASP A 154 -5.53 -16.92 -24.96
N ALA A 155 -4.86 -16.74 -26.11
CA ALA A 155 -4.74 -15.44 -26.77
C ALA A 155 -6.08 -14.69 -27.01
N GLY A 156 -7.20 -15.43 -27.08
CA GLY A 156 -8.54 -14.92 -27.35
C GLY A 156 -9.26 -14.21 -26.18
N ARG A 157 -8.88 -14.41 -24.91
CA ARG A 157 -9.64 -13.79 -23.79
C ARG A 157 -9.31 -12.30 -23.63
N PRO A 158 -10.29 -11.42 -23.37
CA PRO A 158 -10.06 -9.98 -23.27
C PRO A 158 -9.21 -9.60 -22.05
N HIS A 159 -8.24 -8.71 -22.23
CA HIS A 159 -7.40 -8.23 -21.13
C HIS A 159 -8.17 -7.21 -20.27
N GLN A 160 -8.24 -7.41 -18.95
CA GLN A 160 -8.93 -6.48 -18.05
C GLN A 160 -8.07 -5.28 -17.64
N ARG A 161 -6.76 -5.38 -17.80
CA ARG A 161 -5.81 -4.38 -17.31
C ARG A 161 -5.95 -3.05 -18.03
N GLY A 162 -5.83 -1.97 -17.26
CA GLY A 162 -5.96 -0.60 -17.75
C GLY A 162 -7.39 -0.11 -17.92
N LYS A 163 -8.43 -0.97 -17.75
CA LYS A 163 -9.84 -0.51 -17.77
C LYS A 163 -10.12 0.54 -16.69
N VAL A 164 -9.66 0.30 -15.47
CA VAL A 164 -9.83 1.24 -14.35
C VAL A 164 -9.13 2.58 -14.65
N ALA A 165 -7.88 2.55 -15.12
CA ALA A 165 -7.15 3.76 -15.47
C ALA A 165 -7.81 4.55 -16.61
N VAL A 166 -8.34 3.85 -17.64
CA VAL A 166 -9.08 4.48 -18.75
C VAL A 166 -10.41 5.08 -18.30
N ARG A 167 -11.05 4.53 -17.26
CA ARG A 167 -12.32 5.06 -16.71
C ARG A 167 -12.09 6.22 -15.74
N LEU A 168 -11.10 6.13 -14.86
CA LEU A 168 -10.79 7.17 -13.88
C LEU A 168 -10.07 8.37 -14.51
N GLY A 169 -9.32 8.16 -15.58
CA GLY A 169 -8.56 9.22 -16.26
C GLY A 169 -9.41 10.40 -16.74
N PRO A 170 -10.52 10.20 -17.47
CA PRO A 170 -11.42 11.27 -17.90
C PRO A 170 -12.05 12.01 -16.73
N VAL A 171 -12.42 11.31 -15.65
CA VAL A 171 -13.01 11.92 -14.45
C VAL A 171 -12.01 12.86 -13.79
N ALA A 172 -10.78 12.41 -13.55
CA ALA A 172 -9.72 13.24 -13.01
C ALA A 172 -9.36 14.42 -13.94
N LEU A 173 -9.33 14.18 -15.25
CA LEU A 173 -9.07 15.22 -16.25
C LEU A 173 -10.15 16.32 -16.22
N ALA A 174 -11.43 15.93 -16.20
CA ALA A 174 -12.56 16.85 -16.13
C ALA A 174 -12.59 17.63 -14.80
N ALA A 175 -12.31 16.95 -13.68
CA ALA A 175 -12.21 17.59 -12.37
C ALA A 175 -11.06 18.63 -12.33
N GLY A 176 -9.90 18.29 -12.90
CA GLY A 176 -8.77 19.22 -13.02
C GLY A 176 -9.10 20.43 -13.90
N ALA A 177 -9.74 20.22 -15.05
CA ALA A 177 -10.19 21.30 -15.93
C ALA A 177 -11.23 22.20 -15.27
N ALA A 178 -12.18 21.63 -14.53
CA ALA A 178 -13.17 22.38 -13.76
C ALA A 178 -12.50 23.24 -12.68
N LEU A 179 -11.51 22.71 -11.94
CA LEU A 179 -10.75 23.50 -10.96
C LEU A 179 -10.04 24.69 -11.60
N VAL A 180 -9.39 24.51 -12.76
CA VAL A 180 -8.75 25.61 -13.50
C VAL A 180 -9.80 26.64 -13.95
N ALA A 181 -10.95 26.21 -14.46
CA ALA A 181 -12.02 27.10 -14.92
C ALA A 181 -12.72 27.86 -13.78
N LEU A 182 -12.77 27.27 -12.58
CA LEU A 182 -13.33 27.90 -11.38
C LEU A 182 -12.32 28.80 -10.67
N ALA A 183 -11.02 28.68 -10.96
CA ALA A 183 -9.97 29.42 -10.25
C ALA A 183 -10.17 30.95 -10.26
N PRO A 184 -10.63 31.61 -11.33
CA PRO A 184 -10.88 33.06 -11.31
C PRO A 184 -11.93 33.51 -10.29
N ARG A 185 -12.75 32.60 -9.75
CA ARG A 185 -13.77 32.90 -8.73
C ARG A 185 -13.22 32.97 -7.30
N PHE A 186 -11.93 32.66 -7.09
CA PHE A 186 -11.32 32.82 -5.78
C PHE A 186 -10.85 34.27 -5.56
N ASP A 187 -11.11 34.78 -4.36
CA ASP A 187 -10.92 36.19 -4.02
C ASP A 187 -9.42 36.56 -3.94
N ALA A 188 -8.60 35.77 -3.24
CA ALA A 188 -7.17 36.05 -3.11
C ALA A 188 -6.36 35.58 -4.33
N VAL A 189 -5.33 36.35 -4.70
CA VAL A 189 -4.43 36.03 -5.82
C VAL A 189 -3.76 34.66 -5.61
N ASP A 190 -3.34 34.38 -4.37
CA ASP A 190 -2.67 33.12 -4.01
C ASP A 190 -3.61 31.91 -4.10
N ASP A 191 -4.92 32.11 -3.89
CA ASP A 191 -5.92 31.06 -4.09
C ASP A 191 -6.10 30.72 -5.56
N ARG A 192 -6.08 31.75 -6.41
CA ARG A 192 -6.20 31.57 -7.86
C ARG A 192 -5.01 30.77 -8.37
N SER A 193 -3.79 31.13 -7.98
CA SER A 193 -2.57 30.42 -8.41
C SER A 193 -2.54 28.98 -7.89
N ALA A 194 -2.89 28.77 -6.61
CA ALA A 194 -2.97 27.45 -5.99
C ALA A 194 -4.03 26.56 -6.65
N GLY A 195 -5.23 27.11 -6.92
CA GLY A 195 -6.32 26.42 -7.60
C GLY A 195 -5.95 26.01 -9.03
N VAL A 196 -5.30 26.90 -9.79
CA VAL A 196 -4.80 26.58 -11.14
C VAL A 196 -3.74 25.48 -11.07
N ALA A 197 -2.77 25.56 -10.15
CA ALA A 197 -1.70 24.56 -10.03
C ALA A 197 -2.24 23.18 -9.65
N ALA A 198 -3.15 23.12 -8.67
CA ALA A 198 -3.83 21.88 -8.27
C ALA A 198 -4.67 21.30 -9.42
N GLY A 199 -5.42 22.15 -10.13
CA GLY A 199 -6.22 21.77 -11.30
C GLY A 199 -5.37 21.20 -12.44
N LEU A 200 -4.26 21.87 -12.79
CA LEU A 200 -3.31 21.40 -13.80
C LEU A 200 -2.64 20.08 -13.39
N SER A 201 -2.28 19.93 -12.12
CA SER A 201 -1.72 18.68 -11.58
C SER A 201 -2.72 17.53 -11.71
N LEU A 202 -3.97 17.76 -11.32
CA LEU A 202 -5.03 16.76 -11.40
C LEU A 202 -5.36 16.39 -12.86
N ALA A 203 -5.39 17.39 -13.75
CA ALA A 203 -5.54 17.18 -15.19
C ALA A 203 -4.39 16.34 -15.76
N GLY A 204 -3.15 16.65 -15.40
CA GLY A 204 -1.96 15.89 -15.78
C GLY A 204 -2.01 14.44 -15.28
N LEU A 205 -2.50 14.19 -14.07
CA LEU A 205 -2.73 12.84 -13.54
C LEU A 205 -3.79 12.08 -14.34
N GLY A 206 -4.89 12.74 -14.70
CA GLY A 206 -5.94 12.18 -15.55
C GLY A 206 -5.43 11.75 -16.92
N LEU A 207 -4.67 12.64 -17.58
CA LEU A 207 -4.00 12.34 -18.86
C LEU A 207 -3.00 11.18 -18.71
N THR A 208 -2.25 11.15 -17.61
CA THR A 208 -1.30 10.08 -17.32
C THR A 208 -1.99 8.74 -17.18
N ALA A 209 -3.14 8.67 -16.50
CA ALA A 209 -3.93 7.46 -16.35
C ALA A 209 -4.45 6.95 -17.71
N LEU A 210 -4.95 7.85 -18.56
CA LEU A 210 -5.39 7.54 -19.93
C LEU A 210 -4.28 6.95 -20.78
N LEU A 211 -3.16 7.68 -20.92
CA LEU A 211 -2.00 7.25 -21.70
C LEU A 211 -1.42 5.94 -21.16
N SER A 212 -1.39 5.79 -19.83
CA SER A 212 -0.96 4.57 -19.17
C SER A 212 -1.85 3.38 -19.53
N GLY A 213 -3.16 3.56 -19.53
CA GLY A 213 -4.12 2.54 -19.92
C GLY A 213 -3.98 2.17 -21.39
N ALA A 214 -3.84 3.15 -22.28
CA ALA A 214 -3.65 2.93 -23.71
C ALA A 214 -2.35 2.16 -24.01
N LEU A 215 -1.24 2.55 -23.38
CA LEU A 215 0.06 1.89 -23.55
C LEU A 215 0.04 0.44 -23.04
N VAL A 216 -0.59 0.19 -21.89
CA VAL A 216 -0.74 -1.18 -21.36
C VAL A 216 -1.53 -2.04 -22.34
N ARG A 217 -2.64 -1.52 -22.90
CA ARG A 217 -3.40 -2.24 -23.93
C ARG A 217 -2.57 -2.51 -25.18
N ARG A 218 -1.77 -1.55 -25.63
CA ARG A 218 -0.87 -1.72 -26.79
C ARG A 218 0.18 -2.79 -26.52
N ARG A 219 0.83 -2.79 -25.34
CA ARG A 219 1.83 -3.80 -24.98
C ARG A 219 1.22 -5.19 -24.82
N ALA A 220 0.04 -5.29 -24.19
CA ALA A 220 -0.68 -6.54 -24.07
C ALA A 220 -1.13 -7.09 -25.44
N ALA A 221 -1.55 -6.21 -26.36
CA ALA A 221 -1.86 -6.60 -27.73
C ALA A 221 -0.61 -7.06 -28.50
N ALA A 222 0.52 -6.38 -28.32
CA ALA A 222 1.79 -6.78 -28.94
C ALA A 222 2.24 -8.17 -28.48
N LEU A 223 2.14 -8.46 -27.17
CA LEU A 223 2.47 -9.76 -26.59
C LEU A 223 1.64 -10.92 -27.18
N ARG A 224 0.45 -10.63 -27.74
CA ARG A 224 -0.45 -11.64 -28.33
C ARG A 224 -0.27 -11.84 -29.83
N ARG A 225 0.27 -10.83 -30.52
CA ARG A 225 0.37 -10.86 -31.98
C ARG A 225 1.54 -11.68 -32.46
N GLU A 226 2.61 -11.73 -31.67
CA GLU A 226 3.85 -12.42 -32.02
C GLU A 226 4.11 -13.55 -31.02
N PRO A 227 4.76 -14.66 -31.46
CA PRO A 227 5.29 -15.66 -30.54
C PRO A 227 6.13 -15.00 -29.45
N ALA A 228 5.81 -15.29 -28.20
CA ALA A 228 6.45 -14.68 -27.05
C ALA A 228 7.66 -15.53 -26.64
N ALA A 229 8.74 -14.87 -26.24
CA ALA A 229 9.91 -15.57 -25.68
C ALA A 229 9.52 -16.34 -24.42
N VAL A 230 9.99 -17.57 -24.27
CA VAL A 230 9.60 -18.45 -23.15
C VAL A 230 10.76 -18.81 -22.24
N LEU A 231 10.50 -18.84 -20.94
CA LEU A 231 11.48 -19.20 -19.91
C LEU A 231 10.80 -20.05 -18.83
N ARG A 232 11.41 -21.17 -18.47
CA ARG A 232 11.00 -21.92 -17.29
C ARG A 232 11.53 -21.22 -16.04
N VAL A 233 10.66 -21.03 -15.06
CA VAL A 233 10.91 -20.29 -13.82
C VAL A 233 10.26 -21.00 -12.64
N LEU A 234 10.63 -20.58 -11.44
CA LEU A 234 9.89 -20.91 -10.23
C LEU A 234 9.05 -19.70 -9.82
N VAL A 235 7.83 -19.95 -9.32
CA VAL A 235 6.95 -18.91 -8.82
C VAL A 235 6.41 -19.24 -7.45
N ARG A 236 6.29 -18.21 -6.62
CA ARG A 236 5.65 -18.28 -5.32
C ARG A 236 4.63 -17.17 -5.21
N GLU A 237 3.50 -17.47 -4.62
CA GLU A 237 2.57 -16.43 -4.22
C GLU A 237 3.08 -15.79 -2.93
N GLY A 238 3.52 -14.54 -3.03
CA GLY A 238 3.89 -13.74 -1.88
C GLY A 238 2.66 -13.06 -1.28
N ALA A 239 2.89 -12.31 -0.21
CA ALA A 239 1.82 -11.57 0.46
C ALA A 239 1.09 -10.60 -0.48
N TYR A 240 -0.22 -10.41 -0.24
CA TYR A 240 -1.08 -9.45 -0.94
C TYR A 240 -1.26 -9.71 -2.45
N GLY A 241 -1.30 -10.98 -2.88
CA GLY A 241 -1.55 -11.37 -4.27
C GLY A 241 -0.42 -10.97 -5.23
N VAL A 242 0.80 -10.84 -4.72
CA VAL A 242 1.99 -10.54 -5.52
C VAL A 242 2.74 -11.84 -5.77
N THR A 243 2.80 -12.26 -7.03
CA THR A 243 3.62 -13.41 -7.43
C THR A 243 5.08 -13.00 -7.52
N GLU A 244 5.93 -13.71 -6.79
CA GLU A 244 7.38 -13.60 -6.83
C GLU A 244 7.93 -14.64 -7.81
N VAL A 245 8.86 -14.22 -8.68
CA VAL A 245 9.47 -15.11 -9.69
C VAL A 245 10.94 -15.33 -9.36
N PHE A 246 11.38 -16.59 -9.40
CA PHE A 246 12.71 -17.06 -9.02
C PHE A 246 13.37 -17.81 -10.19
N ALA A 247 14.69 -17.92 -10.11
CA ALA A 247 15.43 -18.83 -10.97
C ALA A 247 15.05 -20.29 -10.67
N THR A 248 15.15 -21.16 -11.67
CA THR A 248 14.76 -22.58 -11.56
C THR A 248 15.53 -23.38 -10.52
N GLU A 249 16.75 -22.94 -10.20
CA GLU A 249 17.63 -23.56 -9.20
C GLU A 249 17.38 -23.03 -7.78
N ASP A 250 16.65 -21.92 -7.63
CA ASP A 250 16.41 -21.27 -6.33
C ASP A 250 15.18 -21.86 -5.63
N VAL A 251 15.24 -23.17 -5.37
CA VAL A 251 14.19 -23.93 -4.68
C VAL A 251 13.96 -23.45 -3.23
N GLY A 252 14.97 -22.79 -2.65
CA GLY A 252 14.88 -22.20 -1.31
C GLY A 252 14.14 -20.86 -1.27
N ALA A 253 13.70 -20.33 -2.42
CA ALA A 253 13.00 -19.05 -2.51
C ALA A 253 13.82 -17.88 -1.94
N LEU A 254 15.15 -17.90 -2.08
CA LEU A 254 16.03 -16.97 -1.38
C LEU A 254 16.19 -15.64 -2.11
N ARG A 255 16.07 -15.63 -3.44
CA ARG A 255 16.39 -14.51 -4.31
C ARG A 255 15.33 -14.31 -5.39
N PRO A 256 14.19 -13.71 -5.04
CA PRO A 256 13.20 -13.35 -6.04
C PRO A 256 13.81 -12.32 -7.02
N LEU A 257 13.63 -12.55 -8.32
CA LEU A 257 14.17 -11.73 -9.40
C LEU A 257 13.29 -10.52 -9.68
N PHE A 258 11.99 -10.74 -9.72
CA PHE A 258 10.98 -9.71 -9.93
C PHE A 258 9.63 -10.14 -9.36
N THR A 259 8.75 -9.16 -9.18
CA THR A 259 7.37 -9.38 -8.75
C THR A 259 6.38 -8.99 -9.83
N VAL A 260 5.26 -9.70 -9.87
CA VAL A 260 4.14 -9.45 -10.77
C VAL A 260 2.85 -9.61 -9.99
N THR A 261 1.92 -8.67 -10.12
CA THR A 261 0.57 -8.84 -9.56
C THR A 261 -0.25 -9.65 -10.55
N VAL A 262 -0.71 -10.82 -10.15
CA VAL A 262 -1.49 -11.74 -10.97
C VAL A 262 -2.93 -11.77 -10.46
N THR A 263 -3.91 -11.65 -11.34
CA THR A 263 -5.30 -12.01 -11.03
C THR A 263 -5.66 -13.24 -11.86
N ASP A 264 -6.56 -14.05 -11.33
CA ASP A 264 -6.93 -15.39 -11.82
C ASP A 264 -6.15 -16.51 -11.13
N TRP A 265 -6.57 -16.80 -9.89
CA TRP A 265 -6.71 -18.15 -9.38
C TRP A 265 -8.20 -18.23 -9.04
N ASP A 266 -8.96 -19.00 -9.81
CA ASP A 266 -10.43 -19.09 -9.85
C ASP A 266 -11.22 -18.21 -8.86
N ALA A 267 -11.91 -17.21 -9.42
CA ALA A 267 -12.81 -16.31 -8.72
C ALA A 267 -13.85 -17.10 -7.90
N GLY A 268 -13.58 -17.26 -6.60
CA GLY A 268 -14.43 -17.99 -5.65
C GLY A 268 -13.81 -18.15 -4.26
N GLY A 269 -12.49 -17.99 -4.10
CA GLY A 269 -11.85 -17.96 -2.79
C GLY A 269 -11.92 -16.57 -2.15
N ASP A 270 -12.64 -16.44 -1.05
CA ASP A 270 -12.66 -15.25 -0.19
C ASP A 270 -11.23 -14.77 0.07
N TRP A 271 -10.90 -13.56 -0.40
CA TRP A 271 -9.62 -12.88 -0.17
C TRP A 271 -9.43 -12.41 1.28
N GLU A 272 -10.15 -13.02 2.23
CA GLU A 272 -10.13 -12.70 3.66
C GLU A 272 -9.23 -13.63 4.47
N GLY A 273 -8.29 -14.34 3.83
CA GLY A 273 -7.20 -15.02 4.52
C GLY A 273 -6.03 -14.07 4.77
N GLU A 274 -6.09 -13.28 5.85
CA GLU A 274 -5.01 -12.37 6.26
C GLU A 274 -3.76 -13.05 6.86
N ASP A 275 -3.74 -14.38 6.90
CA ASP A 275 -2.54 -15.14 7.25
C ASP A 275 -1.68 -15.29 5.99
N GLY A 276 -0.90 -14.24 5.72
CA GLY A 276 0.00 -14.09 4.57
C GLY A 276 1.20 -15.06 4.55
N GLU A 277 0.99 -16.33 4.90
CA GLU A 277 1.98 -17.36 4.66
C GLU A 277 2.24 -17.47 3.15
N PRO A 278 3.52 -17.42 2.73
CA PRO A 278 3.86 -17.58 1.32
C PRO A 278 3.32 -18.91 0.80
N GLY A 279 2.66 -18.86 -0.36
CA GLY A 279 2.16 -20.07 -1.02
C GLY A 279 3.30 -21.05 -1.36
N PRO A 280 2.98 -22.30 -1.71
CA PRO A 280 4.00 -23.27 -2.11
C PRO A 280 4.75 -22.79 -3.37
N MET A 281 6.01 -23.24 -3.49
CA MET A 281 6.80 -23.00 -4.70
C MET A 281 6.26 -23.86 -5.86
N ARG A 282 6.11 -23.25 -7.04
CA ARG A 282 5.52 -23.88 -8.23
C ARG A 282 6.43 -23.72 -9.43
N ASP A 283 6.61 -24.78 -10.21
CA ASP A 283 7.20 -24.70 -11.54
C ASP A 283 6.26 -23.91 -12.46
N ALA A 284 6.84 -23.05 -13.28
CA ALA A 284 6.10 -22.18 -14.19
C ALA A 284 6.85 -21.92 -15.50
N VAL A 285 6.10 -21.51 -16.51
CA VAL A 285 6.58 -20.97 -17.78
C VAL A 285 6.19 -19.49 -17.86
N LEU A 286 7.20 -18.64 -18.05
CA LEU A 286 7.06 -17.22 -18.30
C LEU A 286 7.04 -16.97 -19.80
N TYR A 287 6.01 -16.30 -20.29
CA TYR A 287 5.90 -15.81 -21.67
C TYR A 287 6.12 -14.30 -21.71
N GLY A 288 7.05 -13.86 -22.55
CA GLY A 288 7.43 -12.46 -22.74
C GLY A 288 8.79 -12.13 -22.13
N ALA A 289 9.40 -11.05 -22.61
CA ALA A 289 10.70 -10.59 -22.14
C ALA A 289 10.57 -9.83 -20.80
N PRO A 290 11.17 -10.32 -19.69
CA PRO A 290 11.08 -9.64 -18.40
C PRO A 290 11.99 -8.39 -18.37
N TYR A 291 11.39 -7.22 -18.17
CA TYR A 291 12.08 -5.95 -17.87
C TYR A 291 11.14 -5.02 -17.10
N ASP A 292 11.65 -3.96 -16.44
CA ASP A 292 10.78 -3.04 -15.70
C ASP A 292 9.68 -2.42 -16.59
N GLY A 293 8.42 -2.64 -16.22
CA GLY A 293 7.26 -2.16 -16.99
C GLY A 293 6.79 -3.10 -18.10
N ALA A 294 7.40 -4.28 -18.27
CA ALA A 294 6.99 -5.28 -19.26
C ALA A 294 5.65 -5.93 -18.91
N GLU A 295 4.99 -6.43 -19.94
CA GLU A 295 3.84 -7.34 -19.84
C GLU A 295 4.36 -8.76 -20.05
N VAL A 296 3.92 -9.69 -19.21
CA VAL A 296 4.26 -11.11 -19.28
C VAL A 296 3.01 -11.96 -19.12
N LEU A 297 3.10 -13.27 -19.30
CA LEU A 297 2.10 -14.24 -18.85
C LEU A 297 2.82 -15.34 -18.10
N ILE A 298 2.22 -15.85 -17.02
CA ILE A 298 2.79 -16.94 -16.23
C ILE A 298 1.83 -18.11 -16.30
N VAL A 299 2.32 -19.27 -16.72
CA VAL A 299 1.59 -20.53 -16.62
C VAL A 299 2.28 -21.38 -15.57
N SER A 300 1.60 -21.65 -14.47
CA SER A 300 2.17 -22.32 -13.30
C SER A 300 1.46 -23.62 -12.99
N ALA A 301 2.13 -24.51 -12.26
CA ALA A 301 1.52 -25.70 -11.71
C ALA A 301 0.30 -25.34 -10.84
N ALA A 302 -0.68 -26.25 -10.77
CA ALA A 302 -1.78 -26.12 -9.83
C ALA A 302 -1.27 -26.05 -8.38
N GLN A 303 -2.07 -25.45 -7.50
CA GLN A 303 -1.77 -25.45 -6.06
C GLN A 303 -1.92 -26.85 -5.47
N GLU A 304 -2.85 -27.64 -6.01
CA GLU A 304 -3.03 -29.05 -5.65
C GLU A 304 -2.22 -29.96 -6.60
N PRO A 305 -1.52 -30.97 -6.07
CA PRO A 305 -0.78 -31.93 -6.90
C PRO A 305 -1.70 -32.63 -7.93
N GLY A 306 -1.30 -32.61 -9.20
CA GLY A 306 -2.07 -33.25 -10.29
C GLY A 306 -3.20 -32.39 -10.87
N GLY A 307 -3.45 -31.19 -10.35
CA GLY A 307 -4.41 -30.26 -10.93
C GLY A 307 -3.97 -29.69 -12.29
N ALA A 308 -4.92 -29.12 -13.03
CA ALA A 308 -4.65 -28.50 -14.32
C ALA A 308 -3.73 -27.26 -14.19
N PRO A 309 -2.82 -27.03 -15.13
CA PRO A 309 -1.99 -25.82 -15.15
C PRO A 309 -2.84 -24.55 -15.05
N VAL A 310 -2.41 -23.61 -14.20
CA VAL A 310 -3.11 -22.34 -14.00
C VAL A 310 -2.39 -21.24 -14.75
N ALA A 311 -3.10 -20.59 -15.67
CA ALA A 311 -2.60 -19.44 -16.41
C ALA A 311 -2.85 -18.15 -15.62
N GLY A 312 -1.86 -17.73 -14.83
CA GLY A 312 -1.87 -16.49 -14.09
C GLY A 312 -1.71 -15.27 -15.01
N ARG A 313 -2.73 -14.40 -15.04
CA ARG A 313 -2.72 -13.18 -15.86
C ARG A 313 -2.30 -11.96 -15.06
N PRO A 314 -1.21 -11.29 -15.45
CA PRO A 314 -0.75 -10.17 -14.66
C PRO A 314 -1.58 -8.91 -14.87
N VAL A 315 -2.05 -8.36 -13.76
CA VAL A 315 -2.71 -7.05 -13.65
C VAL A 315 -1.71 -5.94 -13.34
N GLY A 316 -0.49 -6.31 -12.93
CA GLY A 316 0.62 -5.40 -12.68
C GLY A 316 1.81 -5.67 -13.61
N PRO A 317 2.61 -4.64 -13.96
CA PRO A 317 3.77 -4.83 -14.81
C PRO A 317 4.87 -5.59 -14.05
N VAL A 318 5.82 -6.15 -14.80
CA VAL A 318 7.06 -6.69 -14.20
C VAL A 318 7.77 -5.61 -13.40
N ARG A 319 8.02 -5.88 -12.13
CA ARG A 319 8.79 -5.02 -11.21
C ARG A 319 10.04 -5.76 -10.72
N PRO A 320 11.21 -5.46 -11.31
CA PRO A 320 12.45 -6.08 -10.87
C PRO A 320 12.79 -5.78 -9.42
N LEU A 321 13.41 -6.75 -8.75
CA LEU A 321 13.92 -6.61 -7.40
C LEU A 321 15.42 -6.38 -7.43
N THR A 322 15.86 -5.34 -6.72
CA THR A 322 17.29 -5.13 -6.49
C THR A 322 17.76 -5.98 -5.33
N ASP A 323 19.03 -6.37 -5.32
CA ASP A 323 19.64 -7.07 -4.18
C ASP A 323 19.44 -6.34 -2.85
N GLY A 324 19.45 -5.00 -2.88
CA GLY A 324 19.19 -4.18 -1.69
C GLY A 324 17.76 -4.31 -1.18
N TYR A 325 16.78 -4.48 -2.09
CA TYR A 325 15.39 -4.74 -1.72
C TYR A 325 15.23 -6.14 -1.15
N VAL A 326 15.82 -7.16 -1.78
CA VAL A 326 15.77 -8.55 -1.29
C VAL A 326 16.39 -8.66 0.11
N ARG A 327 17.56 -8.05 0.33
CA ARG A 327 18.20 -8.01 1.65
C ARG A 327 17.35 -7.32 2.71
N ARG A 328 16.66 -6.23 2.36
CA ARG A 328 15.72 -5.57 3.28
C ARG A 328 14.50 -6.44 3.55
N GLY A 329 13.94 -7.11 2.54
CA GLY A 329 12.84 -8.06 2.72
C GLY A 329 13.20 -9.18 3.67
N LEU A 330 14.35 -9.83 3.48
CA LEU A 330 14.84 -10.87 4.39
C LEU A 330 15.10 -10.35 5.82
N ALA A 331 15.54 -9.09 5.94
CA ALA A 331 15.73 -8.46 7.25
C ALA A 331 14.39 -8.11 7.92
N GLU A 332 13.39 -7.67 7.14
CA GLU A 332 12.00 -7.43 7.58
C GLU A 332 11.38 -8.75 8.04
N GLU A 333 11.48 -9.83 7.26
CA GLU A 333 10.98 -11.17 7.63
C GLU A 333 11.66 -11.70 8.89
N LYS A 334 12.99 -11.57 9.00
CA LYS A 334 13.72 -11.93 10.23
C LYS A 334 13.27 -11.09 11.44
N TYR A 335 12.95 -9.81 11.21
CA TYR A 335 12.44 -8.93 12.25
C TYR A 335 11.01 -9.31 12.66
N GLU A 336 10.15 -9.66 11.71
CA GLU A 336 8.80 -10.17 11.94
C GLU A 336 8.86 -11.49 12.71
N ALA A 337 9.65 -12.47 12.29
CA ALA A 337 9.80 -13.73 13.02
C ALA A 337 10.29 -13.53 14.47
N LYS A 338 11.23 -12.58 14.69
CA LYS A 338 11.65 -12.20 16.05
C LYS A 338 10.52 -11.56 16.84
N ARG A 339 9.73 -10.69 16.20
CA ARG A 339 8.61 -10.02 16.82
C ARG A 339 7.51 -11.02 17.17
N ASP A 340 7.25 -12.00 16.32
CA ASP A 340 6.22 -13.02 16.52
C ASP A 340 6.62 -13.97 17.65
N ALA A 341 7.90 -14.36 17.74
CA ALA A 341 8.43 -15.09 18.89
C ALA A 341 8.30 -14.28 20.20
N LEU A 342 8.58 -12.97 20.17
CA LEU A 342 8.36 -12.08 21.31
C LEU A 342 6.88 -11.96 21.67
N TYR A 343 5.97 -11.94 20.69
CA TYR A 343 4.54 -11.93 20.93
C TYR A 343 4.04 -13.23 21.55
N GLU A 344 4.59 -14.36 21.14
CA GLU A 344 4.29 -15.67 21.72
C GLU A 344 4.73 -15.73 23.19
N GLU A 345 5.96 -15.30 23.48
CA GLU A 345 6.48 -15.20 24.85
C GLU A 345 5.61 -14.26 25.71
N ARG A 346 5.24 -13.10 25.17
CA ARG A 346 4.35 -12.14 25.85
C ARG A 346 2.94 -12.67 26.05
N GLY A 347 2.42 -13.43 25.09
CA GLY A 347 1.15 -14.12 25.20
C GLY A 347 1.14 -15.09 26.38
N ARG A 348 2.24 -15.82 26.56
CA ARG A 348 2.46 -16.68 27.74
C ARG A 348 2.46 -15.90 29.05
N VAL A 349 3.24 -14.82 29.14
CA VAL A 349 3.29 -13.99 30.36
C VAL A 349 1.94 -13.36 30.66
N ALA A 350 1.21 -12.90 29.63
CA ALA A 350 -0.13 -12.36 29.81
C ALA A 350 -1.12 -13.43 30.31
N ALA A 351 -1.04 -14.66 29.79
CA ALA A 351 -1.84 -15.78 30.27
C ALA A 351 -1.57 -16.06 31.76
N GLU A 352 -0.30 -16.07 32.18
CA GLU A 352 0.08 -16.23 33.60
C GLU A 352 -0.48 -15.10 34.48
N VAL A 353 -0.44 -13.85 34.00
CA VAL A 353 -1.01 -12.69 34.73
C VAL A 353 -2.52 -12.78 34.83
N VAL A 354 -3.22 -13.21 33.77
CA VAL A 354 -4.68 -13.38 33.78
C VAL A 354 -5.08 -14.53 34.72
N ALA A 355 -4.34 -15.65 34.69
CA ALA A 355 -4.57 -16.79 35.58
C ALA A 355 -4.42 -16.41 37.07
N GLY A 356 -3.46 -15.54 37.40
CA GLY A 356 -3.22 -15.05 38.77
C GLY A 356 -4.13 -13.90 39.21
N ASP A 357 -4.98 -13.36 38.34
CA ASP A 357 -5.80 -12.19 38.63
C ASP A 357 -7.04 -12.58 39.47
N PRO A 358 -7.39 -11.85 40.56
CA PRO A 358 -8.60 -12.10 41.35
C PRO A 358 -9.91 -12.17 40.55
N TYR A 359 -9.96 -11.65 39.32
CA TYR A 359 -11.12 -11.85 38.43
C TYR A 359 -11.30 -13.30 37.98
N ALA A 360 -10.22 -14.03 37.70
CA ALA A 360 -10.25 -15.45 37.35
C ALA A 360 -10.50 -16.33 38.58
N ILE A 361 -9.94 -15.95 39.73
CA ILE A 361 -9.98 -16.76 40.96
C ILE A 361 -11.26 -16.53 41.78
N ALA A 362 -11.85 -15.33 41.74
CA ALA A 362 -12.99 -14.95 42.60
C ALA A 362 -14.27 -14.57 41.82
N GLY A 363 -14.26 -14.56 40.49
CA GLY A 363 -15.45 -14.29 39.67
C GLY A 363 -16.07 -12.90 39.86
N LYS A 364 -15.31 -11.90 40.35
CA LYS A 364 -15.87 -10.64 40.88
C LYS A 364 -15.92 -9.45 39.91
N GLY A 365 -15.89 -9.65 38.59
CA GLY A 365 -16.22 -8.55 37.67
C GLY A 365 -15.76 -8.69 36.22
N VAL A 366 -16.11 -7.65 35.46
CA VAL A 366 -15.89 -7.51 34.02
C VAL A 366 -14.53 -6.86 33.75
N ARG A 367 -13.74 -7.40 32.80
CA ARG A 367 -12.41 -6.85 32.46
C ARG A 367 -12.53 -5.72 31.43
N ARG A 368 -11.75 -4.65 31.60
CA ARG A 368 -11.89 -3.42 30.81
C ARG A 368 -10.54 -2.87 30.35
N TRP A 369 -10.47 -2.53 29.08
CA TRP A 369 -9.36 -1.79 28.48
C TRP A 369 -9.89 -0.48 27.89
N ARG A 370 -9.09 0.58 27.96
CA ARG A 370 -9.48 1.92 27.52
C ARG A 370 -8.30 2.66 26.91
N ALA A 371 -8.63 3.66 26.09
CA ALA A 371 -7.67 4.64 25.61
C ALA A 371 -6.85 5.23 26.76
N GLY A 372 -5.53 5.29 26.56
CA GLY A 372 -4.57 5.85 27.49
C GLY A 372 -4.15 7.26 27.11
N TRP A 373 -3.29 7.86 27.94
CA TRP A 373 -2.65 9.14 27.64
C TRP A 373 -1.89 9.17 26.29
N PRO A 374 -1.26 8.09 25.77
CA PRO A 374 -0.58 8.14 24.47
C PRO A 374 -1.57 8.34 23.33
N ASP A 375 -2.75 7.72 23.42
CA ASP A 375 -3.83 7.88 22.43
C ASP A 375 -4.29 9.33 22.40
N TRP A 376 -4.48 9.94 23.57
CA TRP A 376 -4.90 11.34 23.70
C TRP A 376 -3.87 12.32 23.15
N LEU A 377 -2.57 12.11 23.45
CA LEU A 377 -1.51 12.94 22.89
C LEU A 377 -1.41 12.81 21.37
N SER A 378 -1.58 11.60 20.83
CA SER A 378 -1.55 11.37 19.38
C SER A 378 -2.72 12.04 18.66
N ALA A 379 -3.92 11.96 19.25
CA ALA A 379 -5.10 12.64 18.75
C ALA A 379 -4.91 14.16 18.79
N ALA A 380 -4.39 14.71 19.91
CA ALA A 380 -4.08 16.12 20.03
C ALA A 380 -3.03 16.58 18.99
N GLY A 381 -1.96 15.81 18.81
CA GLY A 381 -0.92 16.09 17.82
C GLY A 381 -1.47 16.08 16.39
N ALA A 382 -2.35 15.13 16.06
CA ALA A 382 -3.00 15.08 14.74
C ALA A 382 -3.93 16.28 14.51
N VAL A 383 -4.68 16.70 15.53
CA VAL A 383 -5.55 17.90 15.46
C VAL A 383 -4.71 19.16 15.29
N VAL A 384 -3.63 19.33 16.05
CA VAL A 384 -2.73 20.49 15.93
C VAL A 384 -2.06 20.51 14.56
N TRP A 385 -1.60 19.36 14.07
CA TRP A 385 -0.97 19.26 12.75
C TRP A 385 -1.96 19.58 11.62
N ALA A 386 -3.17 19.03 11.69
CA ALA A 386 -4.23 19.32 10.74
C ALA A 386 -4.63 20.80 10.80
N GLY A 387 -4.79 21.36 12.02
CA GLY A 387 -5.02 22.79 12.23
C GLY A 387 -3.95 23.61 11.53
N HIS A 388 -2.67 23.44 11.89
CA HIS A 388 -1.55 24.17 11.30
C HIS A 388 -1.50 24.10 9.76
N PHE A 389 -1.78 22.94 9.18
CA PHE A 389 -1.71 22.76 7.72
C PHE A 389 -2.86 23.43 6.97
N PHE A 390 -4.04 23.55 7.59
CA PHE A 390 -5.25 24.12 6.95
C PHE A 390 -5.58 25.54 7.42
N TRP A 391 -4.85 26.08 8.39
CA TRP A 391 -5.01 27.46 8.91
C TRP A 391 -4.32 28.54 8.09
N GLY A 392 -4.14 28.31 6.79
CA GLY A 392 -3.68 29.35 5.88
C GLY A 392 -4.80 30.35 5.56
N GLU A 393 -4.45 31.56 5.14
CA GLU A 393 -5.39 32.62 4.73
C GLU A 393 -6.25 32.25 3.50
N SER A 394 -5.91 31.15 2.83
CA SER A 394 -6.60 30.64 1.64
C SER A 394 -7.97 30.00 1.97
N PRO A 395 -9.10 30.54 1.49
CA PRO A 395 -10.43 29.93 1.59
C PRO A 395 -10.49 28.54 0.94
N PHE A 396 -9.72 28.25 -0.10
CA PHE A 396 -9.70 26.92 -0.72
C PHE A 396 -9.09 25.87 0.21
N TRP A 397 -7.94 26.17 0.80
CA TRP A 397 -7.27 25.28 1.76
C TRP A 397 -8.09 25.10 3.03
N ARG A 398 -8.65 26.19 3.53
CA ARG A 398 -9.42 26.24 4.77
C ARG A 398 -10.76 25.53 4.64
N TYR A 399 -11.59 25.89 3.67
CA TYR A 399 -12.95 25.34 3.55
C TYR A 399 -12.99 24.03 2.75
N GLY A 400 -12.23 23.92 1.66
CA GLY A 400 -12.21 22.72 0.83
C GLY A 400 -11.48 21.57 1.51
N CYS A 401 -10.16 21.71 1.65
CA CYS A 401 -9.32 20.65 2.22
C CYS A 401 -9.52 20.52 3.74
N GLY A 402 -9.57 21.65 4.47
CA GLY A 402 -9.83 21.67 5.90
C GLY A 402 -11.23 21.15 6.27
N GLY A 403 -12.24 21.39 5.43
CA GLY A 403 -13.58 20.81 5.61
C GLY A 403 -13.58 19.28 5.46
N ALA A 404 -12.95 18.76 4.40
CA ALA A 404 -12.82 17.31 4.19
C ALA A 404 -12.05 16.61 5.32
N VAL A 405 -10.95 17.22 5.79
CA VAL A 405 -10.19 16.71 6.94
C VAL A 405 -11.00 16.81 8.23
N GLY A 406 -11.78 17.87 8.41
CA GLY A 406 -12.70 18.01 9.54
C GLY A 406 -13.70 16.87 9.65
N ILE A 407 -14.27 16.44 8.52
CA ILE A 407 -15.16 15.26 8.47
C ILE A 407 -14.40 14.00 8.91
N VAL A 408 -13.19 13.78 8.39
CA VAL A 408 -12.36 12.63 8.77
C VAL A 408 -12.03 12.66 10.26
N VAL A 409 -11.64 13.82 10.80
CA VAL A 409 -11.36 14.03 12.23
C VAL A 409 -12.62 13.74 13.06
N ALA A 410 -13.77 14.28 12.69
CA ALA A 410 -15.03 14.04 13.41
C ALA A 410 -15.45 12.56 13.45
N LEU A 411 -15.11 11.79 12.41
CA LEU A 411 -15.41 10.36 12.35
C LEU A 411 -14.40 9.49 13.10
N LEU A 412 -13.11 9.82 13.05
CA LEU A 412 -12.04 8.99 13.61
C LEU A 412 -11.65 9.36 15.04
N LEU A 413 -11.63 10.65 15.38
CA LEU A 413 -11.19 11.16 16.68
C LEU A 413 -11.97 10.55 17.87
N PRO A 414 -13.31 10.39 17.82
CA PRO A 414 -14.05 9.77 18.92
C PRO A 414 -13.60 8.35 19.21
N ARG A 415 -13.40 7.56 18.15
CA ARG A 415 -12.90 6.19 18.25
C ARG A 415 -11.47 6.19 18.80
N TRP A 416 -10.65 7.15 18.40
CA TRP A 416 -9.26 7.24 18.82
C TRP A 416 -9.10 7.58 20.31
N VAL A 417 -9.89 8.53 20.82
CA VAL A 417 -9.75 9.07 22.19
C VAL A 417 -10.56 8.29 23.23
N ALA A 418 -11.63 7.60 22.80
CA ALA A 418 -12.59 6.95 23.70
C ALA A 418 -12.85 5.47 23.34
N TRP A 419 -11.90 4.81 22.69
CA TRP A 419 -11.99 3.35 22.53
C TRP A 419 -12.02 2.68 23.90
N ARG A 420 -12.87 1.67 24.00
CA ARG A 420 -13.01 0.82 25.17
C ARG A 420 -13.38 -0.58 24.69
N ILE A 421 -12.70 -1.56 25.26
CA ILE A 421 -13.00 -2.97 25.11
C ILE A 421 -13.42 -3.48 26.49
N THR A 422 -14.52 -4.21 26.54
CA THR A 422 -15.04 -4.79 27.77
C THR A 422 -15.25 -6.29 27.54
N ALA A 423 -14.62 -7.14 28.34
CA ALA A 423 -14.75 -8.59 28.26
C ALA A 423 -15.65 -9.09 29.38
N ASP A 424 -16.66 -9.88 29.01
CA ASP A 424 -17.59 -10.55 29.91
C ASP A 424 -17.70 -12.06 29.58
N SER A 425 -18.67 -12.74 30.19
CA SER A 425 -18.92 -14.17 29.97
C SER A 425 -19.39 -14.51 28.55
N GLU A 426 -20.09 -13.59 27.89
CA GLU A 426 -20.65 -13.83 26.54
C GLU A 426 -19.62 -13.52 25.45
N GLY A 427 -18.74 -12.53 25.67
CA GLY A 427 -17.77 -12.13 24.67
C GLY A 427 -17.05 -10.82 24.95
N LEU A 428 -16.74 -10.15 23.85
CA LEU A 428 -16.10 -8.84 23.82
C LEU A 428 -17.08 -7.78 23.33
N TRP A 429 -17.18 -6.71 24.09
CA TRP A 429 -17.96 -5.52 23.76
C TRP A 429 -17.04 -4.37 23.37
N PHE A 430 -17.36 -3.75 22.24
CA PHE A 430 -16.62 -2.63 21.66
C PHE A 430 -17.49 -1.39 21.59
N ASN A 431 -16.91 -0.24 21.93
CA ASN A 431 -17.53 1.03 21.58
C ASN A 431 -17.50 1.21 20.05
N GLY A 432 -18.66 1.48 19.46
CA GLY A 432 -18.78 1.89 18.06
C GLY A 432 -19.40 3.28 17.93
N LEU A 433 -19.26 3.87 16.74
CA LEU A 433 -19.76 5.22 16.50
C LEU A 433 -21.29 5.26 16.59
N ARG A 434 -21.97 4.29 15.95
CA ARG A 434 -23.44 4.22 15.88
C ARG A 434 -24.07 3.10 16.72
N ARG A 435 -23.34 2.03 17.01
CA ARG A 435 -23.80 0.88 17.80
C ARG A 435 -22.62 0.30 18.57
N ALA A 436 -22.89 -0.29 19.73
CA ALA A 436 -21.90 -1.14 20.39
C ALA A 436 -21.74 -2.43 19.56
N GLY A 437 -20.49 -2.84 19.33
CA GLY A 437 -20.18 -4.11 18.69
C GLY A 437 -20.06 -5.19 19.75
N HIS A 438 -20.62 -6.38 19.49
CA HIS A 438 -20.42 -7.55 20.33
C HIS A 438 -19.83 -8.67 19.46
N ILE A 439 -18.77 -9.31 19.96
CA ILE A 439 -18.20 -10.52 19.37
C ILE A 439 -18.20 -11.57 20.46
N ALA A 440 -18.99 -12.63 20.27
CA ALA A 440 -18.96 -13.76 21.19
C ALA A 440 -17.58 -14.44 21.15
N TRP A 441 -17.16 -15.05 22.26
CA TRP A 441 -15.85 -15.72 22.34
C TRP A 441 -15.64 -16.77 21.24
N ASP A 442 -16.70 -17.51 20.88
CA ASP A 442 -16.65 -18.57 19.88
C ASP A 442 -16.61 -18.04 18.43
N ASP A 443 -17.05 -16.80 18.25
CA ASP A 443 -17.03 -16.10 16.96
C ASP A 443 -15.74 -15.29 16.76
N LEU A 444 -14.89 -15.17 17.79
CA LEU A 444 -13.62 -14.46 17.70
C LEU A 444 -12.69 -15.18 16.72
N ARG A 445 -12.16 -14.43 15.75
CA ARG A 445 -11.29 -14.98 14.71
C ARG A 445 -9.83 -14.61 14.94
N VAL A 446 -9.56 -13.33 15.10
CA VAL A 446 -8.21 -12.78 15.21
C VAL A 446 -8.20 -11.68 16.27
N VAL A 447 -7.19 -11.72 17.14
CA VAL A 447 -6.84 -10.60 18.04
C VAL A 447 -5.35 -10.38 17.92
N GLU A 448 -4.96 -9.30 17.24
CA GLU A 448 -3.56 -9.00 16.99
C GLU A 448 -3.23 -7.52 17.19
N CYS A 449 -2.02 -7.24 17.65
CA CYS A 449 -1.44 -5.91 17.65
C CYS A 449 -0.40 -5.83 16.53
N LYS A 450 -0.77 -5.27 15.38
CA LYS A 450 0.10 -5.17 14.20
C LYS A 450 0.67 -3.76 14.07
N GLY A 451 1.91 -3.59 14.49
CA GLY A 451 2.57 -2.28 14.45
C GLY A 451 1.84 -1.30 15.35
N ILE A 452 1.22 -0.28 14.77
CA ILE A 452 0.44 0.77 15.46
C ILE A 452 -1.03 0.41 15.65
N GLU A 453 -1.49 -0.74 15.14
CA GLU A 453 -2.92 -1.06 15.08
C GLU A 453 -3.25 -2.22 16.01
N LEU A 454 -4.29 -2.05 16.84
CA LEU A 454 -4.96 -3.14 17.55
C LEU A 454 -6.15 -3.57 16.71
N LYS A 455 -6.12 -4.81 16.19
CA LYS A 455 -7.15 -5.39 15.33
C LYS A 455 -7.85 -6.54 16.05
N VAL A 456 -9.17 -6.52 16.01
CA VAL A 456 -10.05 -7.59 16.50
C VAL A 456 -11.09 -7.90 15.44
N ASP A 457 -11.14 -9.18 15.03
CA ASP A 457 -11.99 -9.65 13.95
C ASP A 457 -12.86 -10.84 14.36
N SER A 458 -13.99 -11.00 13.67
CA SER A 458 -15.06 -11.96 13.94
C SER A 458 -15.31 -12.87 12.74
N ARG A 459 -15.72 -14.12 12.99
CA ARG A 459 -16.14 -15.09 11.96
C ARG A 459 -17.53 -14.78 11.39
N ARG A 460 -18.33 -13.93 12.06
CA ARG A 460 -19.69 -13.61 11.61
C ARG A 460 -19.68 -12.45 10.61
N ILE A 461 -20.14 -12.73 9.40
CA ILE A 461 -20.68 -11.71 8.51
C ILE A 461 -22.04 -11.27 9.11
N PRO A 462 -22.29 -9.99 9.42
CA PRO A 462 -21.65 -8.78 8.88
C PRO A 462 -20.92 -7.92 9.94
N PHE A 463 -20.03 -8.50 10.76
CA PHE A 463 -19.27 -7.69 11.71
C PHE A 463 -18.19 -6.88 10.96
N ASP A 464 -18.32 -5.55 10.94
CA ASP A 464 -17.27 -4.66 10.43
C ASP A 464 -16.03 -4.78 11.33
N GLU A 465 -14.88 -5.09 10.73
CA GLU A 465 -13.59 -5.21 11.39
C GLU A 465 -13.36 -4.08 12.42
N TRP A 466 -13.05 -4.46 13.67
CA TRP A 466 -12.71 -3.48 14.69
C TRP A 466 -11.19 -3.27 14.76
N SER A 467 -10.72 -2.14 14.26
CA SER A 467 -9.35 -1.69 14.46
C SER A 467 -9.21 -0.33 15.16
N VAL A 468 -8.15 -0.15 15.93
CA VAL A 468 -7.78 1.16 16.50
C VAL A 468 -6.30 1.39 16.25
N LEU A 469 -5.98 2.57 15.71
CA LEU A 469 -4.62 3.02 15.55
C LEU A 469 -4.15 3.65 16.87
N GLY A 470 -2.90 3.42 17.26
CA GLY A 470 -2.26 4.00 18.44
C GLY A 470 -0.87 4.43 18.07
N PHE A 471 -0.50 5.67 18.38
CA PHE A 471 0.84 6.14 18.05
C PHE A 471 1.87 5.44 18.92
N ARG A 472 2.84 4.78 18.29
CA ARG A 472 3.91 4.06 18.99
C ARG A 472 5.20 4.84 18.96
N TRP A 473 5.98 4.68 20.03
CA TRP A 473 7.34 5.21 20.10
C TRP A 473 8.34 4.07 20.36
N PRO A 474 8.68 3.28 19.32
CA PRO A 474 9.45 2.04 19.48
C PRO A 474 10.84 2.24 20.09
N TRP A 475 11.42 3.43 19.99
CA TRP A 475 12.71 3.74 20.61
C TRP A 475 12.59 3.95 22.13
N LEU A 476 11.51 4.61 22.57
CA LEU A 476 11.24 4.93 23.96
C LEU A 476 10.71 3.70 24.70
N GLU A 477 9.85 2.92 24.04
CA GLU A 477 9.39 1.60 24.50
C GLU A 477 10.57 0.65 24.73
N ARG A 478 11.51 0.55 23.78
CA ARG A 478 12.72 -0.29 23.92
C ARG A 478 13.64 0.19 25.04
N LYS A 479 13.81 1.50 25.20
CA LYS A 479 14.72 2.07 26.21
C LYS A 479 14.16 1.97 27.63
N ALA A 480 12.84 2.11 27.78
CA ALA A 480 12.16 2.07 29.07
C ALA A 480 11.64 0.67 29.46
N GLY A 481 11.75 -0.33 28.57
CA GLY A 481 11.19 -1.66 28.79
C GLY A 481 9.66 -1.67 28.92
N LEU A 482 8.99 -0.60 28.48
CA LEU A 482 7.55 -0.43 28.62
C LEU A 482 6.82 -1.21 27.52
N VAL A 483 5.87 -2.06 27.94
CA VAL A 483 4.98 -2.78 27.02
C VAL A 483 3.88 -1.82 26.55
N HIS A 484 3.67 -1.73 25.24
CA HIS A 484 2.62 -0.87 24.70
C HIS A 484 1.25 -1.39 25.16
N PRO A 485 0.31 -0.52 25.60
CA PRO A 485 -0.99 -0.94 26.12
C PRO A 485 -1.76 -1.86 25.17
N TYR A 486 -1.61 -1.68 23.86
CA TYR A 486 -2.29 -2.49 22.86
C TYR A 486 -1.73 -3.92 22.77
N GLU A 487 -0.41 -4.08 22.91
CA GLU A 487 0.22 -5.41 22.90
C GLU A 487 -0.21 -6.21 24.12
N ARG A 488 -0.28 -5.55 25.28
CA ARG A 488 -0.82 -6.15 26.51
C ARG A 488 -2.30 -6.52 26.35
N THR A 489 -3.11 -5.62 25.82
CA THR A 489 -4.55 -5.86 25.60
C THR A 489 -4.78 -7.04 24.65
N ALA A 490 -4.07 -7.08 23.52
CA ALA A 490 -4.16 -8.20 22.57
C ALA A 490 -3.73 -9.53 23.20
N ALA A 491 -2.62 -9.55 23.95
CA ALA A 491 -2.12 -10.74 24.60
C ALA A 491 -3.08 -11.29 25.68
N GLU A 492 -3.66 -10.40 26.51
CA GLU A 492 -4.65 -10.80 27.53
C GLU A 492 -5.92 -11.37 26.89
N ILE A 493 -6.46 -10.70 25.87
CA ILE A 493 -7.66 -11.19 25.15
C ILE A 493 -7.36 -12.51 24.45
N ALA A 494 -6.20 -12.66 23.81
CA ALA A 494 -5.79 -13.91 23.16
C ALA A 494 -5.66 -15.06 24.17
N ALA A 495 -5.19 -14.79 25.39
CA ALA A 495 -5.14 -15.78 26.47
C ALA A 495 -6.55 -16.24 26.89
N MET A 496 -7.48 -15.31 27.15
CA MET A 496 -8.88 -15.65 27.49
C MET A 496 -9.63 -16.37 26.36
N TRP A 497 -9.26 -16.09 25.12
CA TRP A 497 -9.83 -16.77 23.96
C TRP A 497 -9.39 -18.25 23.91
N ARG A 498 -8.08 -18.50 24.08
CA ARG A 498 -7.47 -19.84 24.03
C ARG A 498 -7.82 -20.71 25.24
N GLU A 499 -7.90 -20.11 26.41
CA GLU A 499 -8.13 -20.80 27.68
C GLU A 499 -9.44 -20.30 28.31
N PRO A 500 -10.56 -21.02 28.14
CA PRO A 500 -11.87 -20.58 28.60
C PRO A 500 -11.98 -20.36 30.11
N GLU A 501 -11.13 -21.03 30.89
CA GLU A 501 -11.05 -20.89 32.36
C GLU A 501 -10.67 -19.47 32.80
N TYR A 502 -10.05 -18.69 31.91
CA TYR A 502 -9.66 -17.30 32.18
C TYR A 502 -10.74 -16.28 31.84
N ARG A 503 -11.87 -16.72 31.27
CA ARG A 503 -12.96 -15.82 30.87
C ARG A 503 -13.69 -15.30 32.13
N PRO A 504 -14.14 -14.03 32.13
CA PRO A 504 -15.01 -13.53 33.19
C PRO A 504 -16.30 -14.35 33.28
N LEU A 505 -16.77 -14.65 34.50
CA LEU A 505 -18.00 -15.42 34.72
C LEU A 505 -19.27 -14.55 34.79
N VAL A 506 -19.10 -13.22 34.82
CA VAL A 506 -20.19 -12.27 35.03
C VAL A 506 -20.51 -11.56 33.73
N GLU A 507 -21.81 -11.47 33.40
CA GLU A 507 -22.29 -10.67 32.29
C GLU A 507 -22.11 -9.17 32.56
N ALA A 508 -21.67 -8.41 31.56
CA ALA A 508 -21.59 -6.97 31.67
C ALA A 508 -23.00 -6.36 31.73
N GLY A 509 -23.23 -5.40 32.63
CA GLY A 509 -24.48 -4.62 32.63
C GLY A 509 -24.58 -3.70 31.40
N GLU A 510 -25.78 -3.19 31.07
CA GLU A 510 -26.01 -2.35 29.87
C GLU A 510 -25.07 -1.13 29.78
N ARG A 511 -24.73 -0.50 30.91
CA ARG A 511 -23.79 0.65 30.95
C ARG A 511 -22.34 0.26 30.66
N GLU A 512 -22.04 -1.03 30.68
CA GLU A 512 -20.71 -1.61 30.53
C GLU A 512 -20.51 -2.24 29.14
N ARG A 513 -21.59 -2.68 28.49
CA ARG A 513 -21.66 -3.24 27.11
C ARG A 513 -21.30 -2.24 25.99
N GLY A 514 -20.93 -1.01 26.35
CA GLY A 514 -20.35 -0.03 25.43
C GLY A 514 -21.12 1.29 25.38
N ARG A 515 -20.42 2.37 25.02
CA ARG A 515 -21.00 3.71 24.84
C ARG A 515 -21.01 4.08 23.37
N LEU A 516 -22.08 4.74 22.95
CA LEU A 516 -22.19 5.37 21.64
C LEU A 516 -21.21 6.55 21.55
N LEU A 517 -20.34 6.53 20.55
CA LEU A 517 -19.33 7.58 20.38
C LEU A 517 -19.77 8.75 19.48
N TRP A 518 -20.93 8.66 18.82
CA TRP A 518 -21.45 9.74 17.97
C TRP A 518 -21.55 11.10 18.68
N PRO A 519 -21.88 11.24 19.98
CA PRO A 519 -21.95 12.55 20.61
C PRO A 519 -20.59 13.26 20.61
N LEU A 520 -19.51 12.51 20.84
CA LEU A 520 -18.14 13.03 20.75
C LEU A 520 -17.79 13.43 19.30
N GLY A 521 -18.27 12.67 18.32
CA GLY A 521 -18.11 13.02 16.91
C GLY A 521 -18.80 14.31 16.52
N VAL A 522 -20.02 14.54 17.03
CA VAL A 522 -20.75 15.81 16.84
C VAL A 522 -20.02 16.96 17.50
N VAL A 523 -19.55 16.79 18.75
CA VAL A 523 -18.76 17.83 19.44
C VAL A 523 -17.48 18.16 18.66
N ALA A 524 -16.77 17.14 18.17
CA ALA A 524 -15.57 17.33 17.35
C ALA A 524 -15.87 18.04 16.02
N ALA A 525 -16.97 17.67 15.34
CA ALA A 525 -17.41 18.33 14.11
C ALA A 525 -17.76 19.80 14.34
N VAL A 526 -18.51 20.10 15.41
CA VAL A 526 -18.90 21.47 15.77
C VAL A 526 -17.67 22.29 16.13
N ALA A 527 -16.76 21.76 16.95
CA ALA A 527 -15.53 22.45 17.32
C ALA A 527 -14.64 22.72 16.09
N TRP A 528 -14.52 21.76 15.17
CA TRP A 528 -13.76 21.94 13.94
C TRP A 528 -14.40 22.97 13.00
N ALA A 529 -15.72 22.89 12.78
CA ALA A 529 -16.44 23.86 11.97
C ALA A 529 -16.37 25.28 12.56
N ALA A 530 -16.52 25.39 13.89
CA ALA A 530 -16.33 26.65 14.60
C ALA A 530 -14.90 27.17 14.41
N GLY A 531 -13.88 26.30 14.46
CA GLY A 531 -12.50 26.69 14.18
C GLY A 531 -12.31 27.19 12.75
N LEU A 532 -12.89 26.50 11.77
CA LEU A 532 -12.86 26.92 10.36
C LEU A 532 -13.60 28.25 10.09
N ILE A 533 -14.58 28.63 10.91
CA ILE A 533 -15.40 29.84 10.69
C ILE A 533 -14.89 31.02 11.53
N LEU A 534 -14.61 30.81 12.82
CA LEU A 534 -14.43 31.86 13.81
C LEU A 534 -13.00 32.35 13.96
N LEU A 535 -12.02 31.51 13.61
CA LEU A 535 -10.62 31.87 13.84
C LEU A 535 -10.04 32.44 12.54
N PRO A 536 -9.58 33.71 12.53
CA PRO A 536 -9.13 34.39 11.32
C PRO A 536 -7.99 33.66 10.61
#